data_AF-A0A517VKN9-F1
#
_entry.id   AF-A0A517VKN9-F1
#
_cell.length_a   1.000
_cell.length_b   1.000
_cell.length_c   1.000
_cell.angle_alpha   90.00
_cell.angle_beta   90.00
_cell.angle_gamma   90.00
#
_symmetry.space_group_name_H-M   'P 1'
#
loop_
_entity.id
_entity.type
_entity.pdbx_description
1 polymer ?
#
loop_
_entity_poly.entity_id
_entity_poly.type
_entity_poly.pdbx_seq_one_letter_code
_entity_poly.pdbx_strand_id
1 'polypeptide(L)'
;MDSWKLAVRRYQDIVPEADIPRINFPREKLLAWLRNEACPAVEEYSQRLRFQEYANWPLIALNPGADTPERQLIDSLEQGILKCAKTLSQLTKEELIGKNLEDQNQPQSYVREETVEITAERTTCVKRIIGKSNELEIVLSQVEYLSLISDLSLVNSSDYFAPVQEIPKDVDGKKVQRGELIIAFNYELDPVGNYMIRCLLERARQWYELLSKTRCMIKKAIEATGRPYQQLVDQLENEWKNLEADWSECQHLLKSGKKNRLINSAVILTQIYAAFGLKPELHWLSLPDKFLNHEIESIRNRLTAFLNKETTDRIAHALGDLKNLYGKDEQQTDVVEEAIANGDLVLISKSKKAYWEKKKISDQISGRRWDLLLLLAKKAKRRACVREHDLFPEGSSSLSAMATSWSRLNERLPESLWTLVKNGVEPRSYILRLDSAQIHIF
;
A
#
# COMPACT_ATOMS: atom_id res chain seq x y z
N MET A 1 8.47 17.06 25.06
CA MET A 1 9.29 16.32 24.09
C MET A 1 8.34 15.37 23.41
N ASP A 2 8.15 15.49 22.10
CA ASP A 2 7.17 14.67 21.35
C ASP A 2 7.41 13.19 21.62
N SER A 3 6.32 12.43 21.75
CA SER A 3 6.32 11.01 22.10
C SER A 3 7.26 10.18 21.21
N TRP A 4 7.29 10.47 19.90
CA TRP A 4 8.18 9.78 18.96
C TRP A 4 9.66 10.12 19.16
N LYS A 5 10.02 11.35 19.54
CA LYS A 5 11.41 11.74 19.84
C LYS A 5 11.94 10.97 21.05
N LEU A 6 11.09 10.83 22.07
CA LEU A 6 11.40 10.03 23.25
C LEU A 6 11.56 8.55 22.87
N ALA A 7 10.63 7.98 22.11
CA ALA A 7 10.69 6.59 21.67
C ALA A 7 11.97 6.27 20.87
N VAL A 8 12.39 7.17 19.96
CA VAL A 8 13.65 7.01 19.20
C VAL A 8 14.87 7.10 20.11
N ARG A 9 14.88 7.98 21.11
CA ARG A 9 15.97 8.03 22.10
C ARG A 9 16.04 6.76 22.95
N ARG A 10 14.90 6.28 23.45
CA ARG A 10 14.84 5.03 24.23
C ARG A 10 15.29 3.83 23.43
N TYR A 11 15.02 3.81 22.13
CA TYR A 11 15.57 2.80 21.23
C TYR A 11 17.10 2.82 21.24
N GLN A 12 17.71 4.00 21.09
CA GLN A 12 19.18 4.16 21.09
C GLN A 12 19.83 3.70 22.41
N ASP A 13 19.14 3.83 23.55
CA ASP A 13 19.62 3.36 24.85
C ASP A 13 19.59 1.81 24.98
N ILE A 14 18.73 1.13 24.21
CA ILE A 14 18.51 -0.33 24.29
C ILE A 14 19.35 -1.07 23.26
N VAL A 15 19.58 -0.46 22.10
CA VAL A 15 20.18 -1.13 20.95
C VAL A 15 21.66 -1.35 21.17
N PRO A 16 22.15 -2.58 20.94
CA PRO A 16 23.56 -2.85 21.09
C PRO A 16 24.43 -2.25 19.98
N GLU A 17 25.66 -1.86 20.34
CA GLU A 17 26.58 -1.14 19.45
C GLU A 17 27.01 -1.96 18.21
N ALA A 18 27.20 -3.29 18.29
CA ALA A 18 27.38 -4.19 17.13
C ALA A 18 27.38 -5.69 17.51
N ASP A 19 27.15 -6.57 16.51
CA ASP A 19 27.40 -8.03 16.45
C ASP A 19 27.36 -8.84 17.75
N ILE A 20 26.30 -8.63 18.54
CA ILE A 20 26.07 -9.48 19.69
C ILE A 20 25.49 -10.82 19.20
N PRO A 21 25.99 -11.97 19.71
CA PRO A 21 25.36 -13.27 19.46
C PRO A 21 23.85 -13.22 19.67
N ARG A 22 23.08 -13.88 18.79
CA ARG A 22 21.60 -13.86 18.80
C ARG A 22 21.00 -14.17 20.18
N ILE A 23 21.67 -14.98 20.99
CA ILE A 23 21.25 -15.36 22.35
C ILE A 23 21.23 -14.18 23.34
N ASN A 24 22.06 -13.17 23.10
CA ASN A 24 22.21 -11.97 23.92
C ASN A 24 21.47 -10.76 23.31
N PHE A 25 20.71 -10.97 22.22
CA PHE A 25 19.89 -9.93 21.63
C PHE A 25 18.78 -9.53 22.63
N PRO A 26 18.61 -8.23 22.97
CA PRO A 26 17.73 -7.80 24.05
C PRO A 26 16.24 -7.80 23.65
N ARG A 27 15.74 -8.96 23.19
CA ARG A 27 14.40 -9.13 22.61
C ARG A 27 13.30 -8.68 23.56
N GLU A 28 13.39 -9.00 24.85
CA GLU A 28 12.39 -8.59 25.84
C GLU A 28 12.35 -7.07 26.02
N LYS A 29 13.51 -6.41 26.10
CA LYS A 29 13.60 -4.94 26.20
C LYS A 29 13.06 -4.27 24.94
N LEU A 30 13.34 -4.83 23.77
CA LEU A 30 12.84 -4.31 22.49
C LEU A 30 11.33 -4.51 22.33
N LEU A 31 10.79 -5.65 22.78
CA LEU A 31 9.34 -5.87 22.84
C LEU A 31 8.66 -4.91 23.82
N ALA A 32 9.28 -4.66 24.98
CA ALA A 32 8.80 -3.66 25.94
C ALA A 32 8.83 -2.25 25.33
N TRP A 33 9.90 -1.89 24.62
CA TRP A 33 9.99 -0.62 23.88
C TRP A 33 8.89 -0.49 22.82
N LEU A 34 8.62 -1.54 22.04
CA LEU A 34 7.54 -1.53 21.05
C LEU A 34 6.18 -1.25 21.70
N ARG A 35 5.89 -1.89 22.82
CA ARG A 35 4.61 -1.76 23.54
C ARG A 35 4.45 -0.45 24.29
N ASN A 36 5.50 -0.01 24.99
CA ASN A 36 5.40 1.06 25.98
C ASN A 36 5.85 2.42 25.46
N GLU A 37 6.62 2.46 24.37
CA GLU A 37 7.22 3.69 23.85
C GLU A 37 6.81 3.92 22.38
N ALA A 38 7.11 2.97 21.50
CA ALA A 38 6.84 3.12 20.07
C ALA A 38 5.33 3.16 19.78
N CYS A 39 4.55 2.21 20.31
CA CYS A 39 3.13 2.14 20.02
C CYS A 39 2.34 3.36 20.54
N PRO A 40 2.53 3.83 21.79
CA PRO A 40 1.88 5.05 22.26
C PRO A 40 2.26 6.29 21.43
N ALA A 41 3.51 6.37 20.99
CA ALA A 41 3.91 7.43 20.06
C ALA A 41 3.11 7.35 18.76
N VAL A 42 2.97 6.17 18.16
CA VAL A 42 2.16 6.02 16.93
C VAL A 42 0.69 6.30 17.16
N GLU A 43 0.12 5.92 18.30
CA GLU A 43 -1.29 6.15 18.64
C GLU A 43 -1.67 7.64 18.59
N GLU A 44 -0.78 8.53 19.03
CA GLU A 44 -0.95 9.98 18.92
C GLU A 44 -1.09 10.44 17.46
N TYR A 45 -0.30 9.86 16.55
CA TYR A 45 -0.28 10.25 15.14
C TYR A 45 -1.29 9.50 14.28
N SER A 46 -1.75 8.32 14.68
CA SER A 46 -2.68 7.49 13.89
C SER A 46 -4.04 8.16 13.68
N GLN A 47 -4.40 9.10 14.56
CA GLN A 47 -5.62 9.91 14.47
C GLN A 47 -5.48 11.10 13.50
N ARG A 48 -4.26 11.42 13.05
CA ARG A 48 -4.00 12.57 12.17
C ARG A 48 -4.22 12.20 10.71
N LEU A 49 -4.98 13.02 9.98
CA LEU A 49 -5.35 12.75 8.58
C LEU A 49 -4.14 12.52 7.68
N ARG A 50 -3.08 13.31 7.83
CA ARG A 50 -1.90 13.17 6.99
C ARG A 50 -1.21 11.83 7.20
N PHE A 51 -1.12 11.34 8.44
CA PHE A 51 -0.62 9.98 8.69
C PHE A 51 -1.50 8.94 7.98
N GLN A 52 -2.82 9.06 8.15
CA GLN A 52 -3.80 8.14 7.55
C GLN A 52 -3.73 8.15 6.01
N GLU A 53 -3.52 9.31 5.38
CA GLU A 53 -3.35 9.44 3.92
C GLU A 53 -2.14 8.66 3.43
N TYR A 54 -0.99 8.77 4.11
CA TYR A 54 0.22 8.04 3.74
C TYR A 54 0.10 6.54 4.02
N ALA A 55 -0.54 6.15 5.12
CA ALA A 55 -0.77 4.75 5.46
C ALA A 55 -1.79 4.07 4.52
N ASN A 56 -2.86 4.77 4.12
CA ASN A 56 -3.86 4.27 3.18
C ASN A 56 -3.42 4.34 1.72
N TRP A 57 -2.37 5.09 1.39
CA TRP A 57 -1.94 5.30 0.02
C TRP A 57 -1.88 4.00 -0.82
N PRO A 58 -1.27 2.89 -0.39
CA PRO A 58 -1.23 1.67 -1.21
C PRO A 58 -2.63 1.06 -1.45
N LEU A 59 -3.56 1.22 -0.51
CA LEU A 59 -4.94 0.73 -0.65
C LEU A 59 -5.77 1.59 -1.60
N ILE A 60 -5.50 2.90 -1.64
CA ILE A 60 -6.25 3.85 -2.49
C ILE A 60 -5.64 3.92 -3.89
N ALA A 61 -4.31 3.90 -4.00
CA ALA A 61 -3.61 4.21 -5.23
C ALA A 61 -3.28 2.99 -6.10
N LEU A 62 -3.21 1.77 -5.52
CA LEU A 62 -2.76 0.58 -6.25
C LEU A 62 -3.88 -0.43 -6.56
N ASN A 63 -4.99 -0.39 -5.81
CA ASN A 63 -6.05 -1.39 -5.98
C ASN A 63 -6.76 -1.24 -7.34
N PRO A 64 -7.25 -2.36 -7.91
CA PRO A 64 -7.98 -2.34 -9.18
C PRO A 64 -9.12 -1.31 -9.19
N GLY A 65 -9.22 -0.54 -10.28
CA GLY A 65 -10.22 0.52 -10.46
C GLY A 65 -9.85 1.88 -9.87
N ALA A 66 -8.68 2.04 -9.26
CA ALA A 66 -8.17 3.34 -8.82
C ALA A 66 -7.81 4.23 -10.03
N ASP A 67 -8.27 5.48 -10.03
CA ASP A 67 -7.93 6.48 -11.04
C ASP A 67 -6.65 7.23 -10.63
N THR A 68 -5.50 6.53 -10.71
CA THR A 68 -4.19 7.07 -10.37
C THR A 68 -3.15 6.74 -11.45
N PRO A 69 -2.12 7.58 -11.64
CA PRO A 69 -1.00 7.25 -12.52
C PRO A 69 -0.32 5.93 -12.15
N GLU A 70 -0.20 5.66 -10.84
CA GLU A 70 0.41 4.43 -10.35
C GLU A 70 -0.39 3.18 -10.73
N ARG A 71 -1.73 3.23 -10.65
CA ARG A 71 -2.59 2.12 -11.08
C ARG A 71 -2.55 1.93 -12.59
N GLN A 72 -2.59 3.02 -13.37
CA GLN A 72 -2.50 2.96 -14.83
C GLN A 72 -1.21 2.29 -15.31
N LEU A 73 -0.09 2.57 -14.63
CA LEU A 73 1.19 1.92 -14.92
C LEU A 73 1.15 0.42 -14.57
N ILE A 74 0.54 0.03 -13.45
CA ILE A 74 0.38 -1.38 -13.08
C ILE A 74 -0.55 -2.10 -14.07
N ASP A 75 -1.64 -1.46 -14.51
CA ASP A 75 -2.53 -2.01 -15.55
C ASP A 75 -1.75 -2.24 -16.86
N SER A 76 -0.90 -1.29 -17.25
CA SER A 76 -0.03 -1.44 -18.43
C SER A 76 0.93 -2.63 -18.28
N LEU A 77 1.56 -2.77 -17.11
CA LEU A 77 2.45 -3.89 -16.78
C LEU A 77 1.71 -5.24 -16.85
N GLU A 78 0.53 -5.34 -16.22
CA GLU A 78 -0.33 -6.54 -16.25
C GLU A 78 -0.70 -6.92 -17.70
N GLN A 79 -1.12 -5.95 -18.50
CA GLN A 79 -1.44 -6.18 -19.92
C GLN A 79 -0.21 -6.53 -20.75
N GLY A 80 0.95 -5.94 -20.47
CA GLY A 80 2.22 -6.25 -21.10
C GLY A 80 2.63 -7.71 -20.88
N ILE A 81 2.51 -8.21 -19.65
CA ILE A 81 2.74 -9.61 -19.30
C ILE A 81 1.82 -10.53 -20.11
N LEU A 82 0.51 -10.24 -20.14
CA LEU A 82 -0.47 -11.06 -20.87
C LEU A 82 -0.24 -11.06 -22.39
N LYS A 83 0.11 -9.91 -22.98
CA LYS A 83 0.41 -9.82 -24.42
C LYS A 83 1.64 -10.63 -24.79
N CYS A 84 2.75 -10.43 -24.07
CA CYS A 84 3.97 -11.22 -24.26
C CYS A 84 3.69 -12.73 -24.13
N ALA A 85 2.94 -13.15 -23.11
CA ALA A 85 2.58 -14.56 -22.94
C ALA A 85 1.78 -15.12 -24.11
N LYS A 86 0.82 -14.35 -24.66
CA LYS A 86 0.04 -14.74 -25.84
C LYS A 86 0.92 -14.95 -27.07
N THR A 87 1.81 -13.99 -27.37
CA THR A 87 2.70 -14.08 -28.53
C THR A 87 3.72 -15.21 -28.38
N LEU A 88 4.28 -15.41 -27.17
CA LEU A 88 5.16 -16.55 -26.87
C LEU A 88 4.41 -17.89 -27.05
N SER A 89 3.17 -18.00 -26.56
CA SER A 89 2.35 -19.20 -26.73
C SER A 89 2.02 -19.51 -28.20
N GLN A 90 1.80 -18.48 -29.02
CA GLN A 90 1.63 -18.65 -30.47
C GLN A 90 2.90 -19.20 -31.12
N LEU A 91 4.06 -18.61 -30.82
CA LEU A 91 5.35 -19.07 -31.35
C LEU A 91 5.65 -20.52 -30.94
N THR A 92 5.28 -20.95 -29.73
CA THR A 92 5.50 -22.35 -29.29
C THR A 92 4.64 -23.37 -30.03
N LYS A 93 3.52 -22.93 -30.64
CA LYS A 93 2.60 -23.79 -31.40
C LYS A 93 3.03 -23.97 -32.87
N GLU A 94 4.00 -23.19 -33.34
CA GLU A 94 4.60 -23.38 -34.66
C GLU A 94 5.44 -24.65 -34.69
N GLU A 95 5.13 -25.57 -35.61
CA GLU A 95 5.65 -26.94 -35.63
C GLU A 95 7.19 -27.02 -35.54
N LEU A 96 7.89 -26.22 -36.34
CA LEU A 96 9.36 -26.22 -36.36
C LEU A 96 9.97 -25.60 -35.08
N ILE A 97 9.32 -24.61 -34.48
CA ILE A 97 9.78 -23.99 -33.23
C ILE A 97 9.56 -24.98 -32.08
N GLY A 98 8.37 -25.57 -31.98
CA GLY A 98 8.04 -26.57 -30.96
C GLY A 98 9.03 -27.74 -30.98
N LYS A 99 9.29 -28.30 -32.16
CA LYS A 99 10.28 -29.38 -32.32
C LYS A 99 11.69 -28.97 -31.87
N ASN A 100 12.15 -27.79 -32.31
CA ASN A 100 13.47 -27.29 -31.90
C ASN A 100 13.56 -27.01 -30.39
N LEU A 101 12.48 -26.57 -29.75
CA LEU A 101 12.43 -26.38 -28.30
C LEU A 101 12.60 -27.71 -27.56
N GLU A 102 11.89 -28.76 -27.98
CA GLU A 102 12.00 -30.11 -27.42
C GLU A 102 13.41 -30.68 -27.60
N ASP A 103 13.98 -30.54 -28.81
CA ASP A 103 15.33 -31.02 -29.14
C ASP A 103 16.41 -30.31 -28.29
N GLN A 104 16.26 -29.00 -28.05
CA GLN A 104 17.23 -28.18 -27.32
C GLN A 104 17.10 -28.26 -25.79
N ASN A 105 15.95 -28.67 -25.25
CA ASN A 105 15.66 -28.64 -23.81
C ASN A 105 15.20 -30.00 -23.29
N GLN A 106 16.01 -31.03 -23.51
CA GLN A 106 15.69 -32.37 -23.05
C GLN A 106 15.56 -32.48 -21.51
N PRO A 107 14.67 -33.36 -21.00
CA PRO A 107 14.47 -33.54 -19.56
C PRO A 107 15.76 -33.88 -18.82
N GLN A 108 16.02 -33.16 -17.73
CA GLN A 108 17.20 -33.36 -16.90
C GLN A 108 16.92 -34.39 -15.80
N SER A 109 17.90 -35.26 -15.55
CA SER A 109 17.84 -36.21 -14.44
C SER A 109 18.32 -35.53 -13.16
N TYR A 110 17.56 -35.66 -12.07
CA TYR A 110 17.94 -35.13 -10.76
C TYR A 110 17.77 -36.21 -9.68
N VAL A 111 18.51 -36.10 -8.58
CA VAL A 111 18.34 -37.01 -7.45
C VAL A 111 17.10 -36.59 -6.67
N ARG A 112 16.05 -37.42 -6.72
CA ARG A 112 14.79 -37.17 -6.04
C ARG A 112 14.83 -37.62 -4.57
N GLU A 113 15.50 -38.73 -4.31
CA GLU A 113 15.70 -39.27 -2.96
C GLU A 113 17.07 -39.92 -2.90
N GLU A 114 17.81 -39.64 -1.83
CA GLU A 114 19.09 -40.27 -1.55
C GLU A 114 19.10 -40.74 -0.10
N THR A 115 19.37 -42.03 0.09
CA THR A 115 19.64 -42.61 1.40
C THR A 115 21.14 -42.76 1.53
N VAL A 116 21.73 -42.03 2.46
CA VAL A 116 23.15 -42.12 2.83
C VAL A 116 23.28 -42.76 4.20
N GLU A 117 24.22 -43.69 4.32
CA GLU A 117 24.69 -44.23 5.59
C GLU A 117 25.93 -43.46 6.00
N ILE A 118 25.91 -42.90 7.20
CA ILE A 118 27.02 -42.13 7.77
C ILE A 118 27.64 -42.98 8.88
N THR A 119 28.88 -43.39 8.71
CA THR A 119 29.69 -44.01 9.76
C THR A 119 30.80 -43.06 10.22
N ALA A 120 31.49 -43.40 11.31
CA ALA A 120 32.57 -42.57 11.87
C ALA A 120 33.72 -42.29 10.89
N GLU A 121 33.88 -43.10 9.86
CA GLU A 121 35.01 -43.04 8.91
C GLU A 121 34.59 -42.62 7.49
N ARG A 122 33.30 -42.76 7.13
CA ARG A 122 32.83 -42.46 5.77
C ARG A 122 31.33 -42.19 5.69
N THR A 123 30.94 -41.44 4.66
CA THR A 123 29.56 -41.37 4.20
C THR A 123 29.42 -42.20 2.92
N THR A 124 28.50 -43.15 2.89
CA THR A 124 28.24 -44.03 1.74
C THR A 124 26.79 -43.89 1.27
N CYS A 125 26.60 -43.68 -0.03
CA CYS A 125 25.26 -43.71 -0.64
C CYS A 125 24.74 -45.15 -0.71
N VAL A 126 23.63 -45.42 -0.04
CA VAL A 126 22.97 -46.73 0.03
C VAL A 126 21.91 -46.87 -1.05
N LYS A 127 21.17 -45.79 -1.34
CA LYS A 127 20.09 -45.80 -2.31
C LYS A 127 19.96 -44.44 -2.95
N ARG A 128 19.79 -44.41 -4.27
CA ARG A 128 19.56 -43.18 -5.02
C ARG A 128 18.37 -43.40 -5.96
N ILE A 129 17.33 -42.58 -5.80
CA ILE A 129 16.17 -42.53 -6.70
C ILE A 129 16.34 -41.30 -7.58
N ILE A 130 16.38 -41.51 -8.89
CA ILE A 130 16.51 -40.45 -9.88
C ILE A 130 15.11 -40.05 -10.37
N GLY A 131 14.79 -38.78 -10.25
CA GLY A 131 13.64 -38.15 -10.90
C GLY A 131 14.02 -37.57 -12.26
N LYS A 132 13.03 -37.33 -13.11
CA LYS A 132 13.18 -36.54 -14.33
C LYS A 132 12.44 -35.23 -14.15
N SER A 133 13.12 -34.12 -14.42
CA SER A 133 12.51 -32.79 -14.44
C SER A 133 12.38 -32.34 -15.88
N ASN A 134 11.16 -32.00 -16.30
CA ASN A 134 10.90 -31.41 -17.60
C ASN A 134 10.67 -29.91 -17.43
N GLU A 135 11.76 -29.16 -17.37
CA GLU A 135 11.72 -27.71 -17.18
C GLU A 135 10.98 -27.00 -18.32
N LEU A 136 11.13 -27.48 -19.55
CA LEU A 136 10.45 -26.93 -20.72
C LEU A 136 8.92 -27.02 -20.55
N GLU A 137 8.40 -28.19 -20.17
CA GLU A 137 6.97 -28.40 -19.95
C GLU A 137 6.40 -27.52 -18.83
N ILE A 138 7.16 -27.34 -17.75
CA ILE A 138 6.76 -26.45 -16.64
C ILE A 138 6.69 -25.00 -17.12
N VAL A 139 7.70 -24.53 -17.86
CA VAL A 139 7.73 -23.14 -18.36
C VAL A 139 6.62 -22.90 -19.38
N LEU A 140 6.45 -23.81 -20.34
CA LEU A 140 5.45 -23.69 -21.39
C LEU A 140 4.02 -23.75 -20.85
N SER A 141 3.74 -24.63 -19.88
CA SER A 141 2.40 -24.70 -19.25
C SER A 141 2.04 -23.41 -18.50
N GLN A 142 3.00 -22.75 -17.87
CA GLN A 142 2.77 -21.46 -17.21
C GLN A 142 2.53 -20.33 -18.21
N VAL A 143 3.27 -20.30 -19.32
CA VAL A 143 3.06 -19.33 -20.41
C VAL A 143 1.71 -19.56 -21.09
N GLU A 144 1.32 -20.82 -21.30
CA GLU A 144 0.00 -21.15 -21.83
C GLU A 144 -1.11 -20.71 -20.87
N TYR A 145 -0.98 -20.97 -19.57
CA TYR A 145 -1.91 -20.46 -18.56
C TYR A 145 -2.08 -18.95 -18.66
N LEU A 146 -0.98 -18.19 -18.70
CA LEU A 146 -1.04 -16.73 -18.85
C LEU A 146 -1.67 -16.29 -20.18
N SER A 147 -1.48 -17.06 -21.25
CA SER A 147 -2.07 -16.73 -22.56
C SER A 147 -3.60 -16.85 -22.59
N LEU A 148 -4.16 -17.69 -21.70
CA LEU A 148 -5.59 -18.01 -21.64
C LEU A 148 -6.38 -17.11 -20.68
N ILE A 149 -5.74 -16.55 -19.67
CA ILE A 149 -6.41 -15.63 -18.74
C ILE A 149 -6.60 -14.24 -19.39
N SER A 150 -7.69 -13.58 -19.00
CA SER A 150 -8.01 -12.21 -19.45
C SER A 150 -7.68 -11.15 -18.42
N ASP A 151 -7.49 -11.57 -17.17
CA ASP A 151 -7.22 -10.69 -16.03
C ASP A 151 -6.09 -11.27 -15.19
N LEU A 152 -5.13 -10.42 -14.85
CA LEU A 152 -3.97 -10.73 -14.03
C LEU A 152 -3.87 -9.67 -12.94
N SER A 153 -4.20 -10.01 -11.70
CA SER A 153 -4.07 -9.06 -10.60
C SER A 153 -2.73 -9.21 -9.90
N LEU A 154 -1.83 -8.21 -10.04
CA LEU A 154 -0.56 -8.17 -9.30
C LEU A 154 -0.73 -7.60 -7.89
N VAL A 155 -1.77 -6.77 -7.68
CA VAL A 155 -2.08 -6.14 -6.39
C VAL A 155 -3.09 -6.98 -5.63
N ASN A 156 -2.89 -7.12 -4.32
CA ASN A 156 -3.89 -7.67 -3.42
C ASN A 156 -3.95 -6.83 -2.14
N SER A 157 -5.12 -6.25 -1.84
CA SER A 157 -5.33 -5.44 -0.63
C SER A 157 -5.09 -6.21 0.66
N SER A 158 -5.31 -7.53 0.64
CA SER A 158 -5.07 -8.40 1.79
C SER A 158 -3.58 -8.58 2.09
N ASP A 159 -2.67 -8.14 1.21
CA ASP A 159 -1.23 -8.15 1.51
C ASP A 159 -0.86 -7.12 2.58
N TYR A 160 -1.71 -6.14 2.90
CA TYR A 160 -1.36 -4.97 3.72
C TYR A 160 -0.65 -5.31 5.04
N PHE A 161 -1.10 -6.34 5.75
CA PHE A 161 -0.50 -6.79 7.03
C PHE A 161 0.46 -7.96 6.86
N ALA A 162 0.20 -8.85 5.90
CA ALA A 162 1.03 -10.00 5.61
C ALA A 162 0.90 -10.45 4.14
N PRO A 163 1.98 -10.96 3.52
CA PRO A 163 1.91 -11.54 2.18
C PRO A 163 0.87 -12.66 2.08
N VAL A 164 -0.13 -12.47 1.22
CA VAL A 164 -1.12 -13.50 0.93
C VAL A 164 -0.45 -14.61 0.13
N GLN A 165 -0.57 -15.82 0.65
CA GLN A 165 -0.02 -17.00 -0.01
C GLN A 165 -0.86 -17.38 -1.21
N GLU A 166 -0.19 -17.52 -2.35
CA GLU A 166 -0.77 -18.13 -3.54
C GLU A 166 -0.51 -19.64 -3.48
N ILE A 167 -1.58 -20.42 -3.61
CA ILE A 167 -1.53 -21.87 -3.56
C ILE A 167 -2.00 -22.44 -4.91
N PRO A 168 -1.19 -22.29 -5.98
CA PRO A 168 -1.48 -22.95 -7.25
C PRO A 168 -1.48 -24.48 -7.10
N LYS A 169 -2.09 -25.15 -8.09
CA LYS A 169 -1.93 -26.59 -8.25
C LYS A 169 -0.78 -26.87 -9.21
N ASP A 170 0.06 -27.86 -8.90
CA ASP A 170 1.07 -28.37 -9.83
C ASP A 170 0.44 -29.25 -10.93
N VAL A 171 1.30 -29.80 -11.80
CA VAL A 171 0.91 -30.70 -12.91
C VAL A 171 0.23 -31.98 -12.41
N ASP A 172 0.55 -32.42 -11.18
CA ASP A 172 -0.08 -33.57 -10.51
C ASP A 172 -1.36 -33.18 -9.74
N GLY A 173 -1.79 -31.91 -9.80
CA GLY A 173 -2.95 -31.38 -9.08
C GLY A 173 -2.73 -31.12 -7.58
N LYS A 174 -1.50 -31.23 -7.08
CA LYS A 174 -1.14 -30.94 -5.69
C LYS A 174 -1.02 -29.45 -5.46
N LYS A 175 -1.48 -29.00 -4.30
CA LYS A 175 -1.35 -27.62 -3.86
C LYS A 175 0.12 -27.32 -3.53
N VAL A 176 0.72 -26.38 -4.25
CA VAL A 176 2.09 -25.92 -4.03
C VAL A 176 2.04 -24.50 -3.50
N GLN A 177 2.83 -24.21 -2.47
CA GLN A 177 2.97 -22.86 -1.93
C GLN A 177 4.16 -22.17 -2.59
N ARG A 178 3.99 -20.90 -3.01
CA ARG A 178 5.08 -20.09 -3.55
C ARG A 178 6.01 -19.63 -2.44
N GLY A 179 7.26 -20.10 -2.44
CA GLY A 179 8.25 -19.79 -1.41
C GLY A 179 8.65 -18.31 -1.38
N GLU A 180 8.56 -17.64 -2.52
CA GLU A 180 8.93 -16.24 -2.71
C GLU A 180 8.01 -15.28 -1.94
N LEU A 181 6.78 -15.70 -1.61
CA LEU A 181 5.84 -14.93 -0.78
C LEU A 181 5.92 -15.31 0.69
N ILE A 182 6.85 -16.19 1.09
CA ILE A 182 7.06 -16.60 2.48
C ILE A 182 8.19 -15.77 3.09
N ILE A 183 7.87 -14.98 4.12
CA ILE A 183 8.82 -14.10 4.83
C ILE A 183 10.06 -14.84 5.34
N ALA A 184 9.91 -16.09 5.78
CA ALA A 184 11.03 -16.89 6.26
C ALA A 184 12.00 -17.33 5.16
N PHE A 185 11.59 -17.30 3.89
CA PHE A 185 12.39 -17.72 2.74
C PHE A 185 12.80 -16.56 1.83
N ASN A 186 12.04 -15.46 1.83
CA ASN A 186 12.36 -14.25 1.08
C ASN A 186 12.78 -13.11 2.02
N TYR A 187 14.09 -12.85 2.06
CA TYR A 187 14.67 -11.79 2.88
C TYR A 187 14.20 -10.38 2.46
N GLU A 188 13.72 -10.20 1.23
CA GLU A 188 13.15 -8.92 0.77
C GLU A 188 11.76 -8.64 1.37
N LEU A 189 11.09 -9.67 1.89
CA LEU A 189 9.81 -9.58 2.61
C LEU A 189 10.02 -9.46 4.12
N ASP A 190 10.86 -8.53 4.57
CA ASP A 190 11.07 -8.21 5.99
C ASP A 190 9.79 -8.29 6.84
N PRO A 191 9.86 -8.56 8.16
CA PRO A 191 8.69 -8.68 9.05
C PRO A 191 7.79 -7.43 9.21
N VAL A 192 8.21 -6.28 8.70
CA VAL A 192 7.40 -5.05 8.58
C VAL A 192 7.68 -4.36 7.25
N GLY A 193 6.68 -3.64 6.75
CA GLY A 193 6.82 -2.81 5.55
C GLY A 193 5.58 -2.83 4.67
N ASN A 194 5.65 -2.07 3.58
CA ASN A 194 4.61 -2.05 2.56
C ASN A 194 4.62 -3.34 1.73
N TYR A 195 3.94 -4.37 2.24
CA TYR A 195 3.80 -5.66 1.56
C TYR A 195 2.99 -5.61 0.28
N MET A 196 2.04 -4.68 0.13
CA MET A 196 1.31 -4.55 -1.14
C MET A 196 2.27 -4.24 -2.29
N ILE A 197 3.23 -3.31 -2.07
CA ILE A 197 4.27 -3.00 -3.06
C ILE A 197 5.24 -4.17 -3.22
N ARG A 198 5.73 -4.75 -2.11
CA ARG A 198 6.73 -5.82 -2.19
C ARG A 198 6.19 -7.07 -2.87
N CYS A 199 4.99 -7.51 -2.50
CA CYS A 199 4.35 -8.68 -3.11
C CYS A 199 3.98 -8.41 -4.57
N LEU A 200 3.51 -7.20 -4.92
CA LEU A 200 3.32 -6.82 -6.32
C LEU A 200 4.60 -6.96 -7.13
N LEU A 201 5.70 -6.39 -6.63
CA LEU A 201 6.98 -6.42 -7.34
C LEU A 201 7.51 -7.86 -7.45
N GLU A 202 7.33 -8.68 -6.43
CA GLU A 202 7.71 -10.10 -6.48
C GLU A 202 6.87 -10.91 -7.45
N ARG A 203 5.54 -10.72 -7.48
CA ARG A 203 4.66 -11.35 -8.48
C ARG A 203 5.03 -10.94 -9.90
N ALA A 204 5.26 -9.64 -10.11
CA ALA A 204 5.66 -9.10 -11.41
C ALA A 204 7.04 -9.64 -11.85
N ARG A 205 8.01 -9.70 -10.92
CA ARG A 205 9.35 -10.25 -11.17
C ARG A 205 9.28 -11.69 -11.63
N GLN A 206 8.49 -12.53 -10.96
CA GLN A 206 8.32 -13.94 -11.33
C GLN A 206 7.81 -14.10 -12.77
N TRP A 207 6.78 -13.33 -13.14
CA TRP A 207 6.26 -13.38 -14.50
C TRP A 207 7.24 -12.81 -15.53
N TYR A 208 7.93 -11.73 -15.20
CA TYR A 208 8.97 -11.17 -16.05
C TYR A 208 10.11 -12.17 -16.31
N GLU A 209 10.63 -12.81 -15.26
CA GLU A 209 11.69 -13.82 -15.35
C GLU A 209 11.25 -15.05 -16.16
N LEU A 210 10.02 -15.53 -15.94
CA LEU A 210 9.42 -16.61 -16.73
C LEU A 210 9.36 -16.27 -18.22
N LEU A 211 8.81 -15.11 -18.57
CA LEU A 211 8.65 -14.68 -19.96
C LEU A 211 10.02 -14.42 -20.61
N SER A 212 10.97 -13.83 -19.88
CA SER A 212 12.34 -13.60 -20.33
C SER A 212 13.04 -14.91 -20.70
N LYS A 213 12.93 -15.91 -19.82
CA LYS A 213 13.49 -17.24 -20.05
C LYS A 213 12.87 -17.92 -21.26
N THR A 214 11.54 -17.89 -21.36
CA THR A 214 10.80 -18.46 -22.49
C THR A 214 11.20 -17.78 -23.81
N ARG A 215 11.27 -16.45 -23.82
CA ARG A 215 11.73 -15.66 -24.98
C ARG A 215 13.14 -16.07 -25.41
N CYS A 216 14.07 -16.24 -24.46
CA CYS A 216 15.42 -16.72 -24.76
C CYS A 216 15.44 -18.11 -25.39
N MET A 217 14.61 -19.04 -24.89
CA MET A 217 14.48 -20.40 -25.47
C MET A 217 13.92 -20.34 -26.89
N ILE A 218 12.85 -19.57 -27.10
CA ILE A 218 12.20 -19.43 -28.41
C ILE A 218 13.13 -18.77 -29.44
N LYS A 219 13.90 -17.75 -29.06
CA LYS A 219 14.89 -17.13 -29.96
C LYS A 219 15.90 -18.15 -30.50
N LYS A 220 16.46 -18.99 -29.62
CA LYS A 220 17.38 -20.07 -30.02
C LYS A 220 16.70 -21.12 -30.91
N ALA A 221 15.45 -21.44 -30.63
CA ALA A 221 14.67 -22.36 -31.45
C ALA A 221 14.40 -21.80 -32.86
N ILE A 222 14.05 -20.52 -32.96
CA ILE A 222 13.83 -19.80 -34.23
C ILE A 222 15.12 -19.76 -35.05
N GLU A 223 16.25 -19.39 -34.45
CA GLU A 223 17.56 -19.37 -35.11
C GLU A 223 17.90 -20.72 -35.75
N ALA A 224 17.57 -21.83 -35.06
CA ALA A 224 17.75 -23.18 -35.57
C ALA A 224 16.79 -23.58 -36.71
N THR A 225 15.66 -22.88 -36.90
CA THR A 225 14.75 -23.17 -38.02
C THR A 225 15.24 -22.62 -39.36
N GLY A 226 16.07 -21.56 -39.34
CA GLY A 226 16.47 -20.82 -40.54
C GLY A 226 15.32 -20.07 -41.25
N ARG A 227 14.11 -19.99 -40.64
CA ARG A 227 12.96 -19.26 -41.18
C ARG A 227 12.67 -18.00 -40.37
N PRO A 228 12.38 -16.87 -41.03
CA PRO A 228 12.00 -15.66 -40.33
C PRO A 228 10.49 -15.73 -40.03
N TYR A 229 10.12 -16.04 -38.78
CA TYR A 229 8.77 -15.82 -38.25
C TYR A 229 8.52 -14.33 -38.02
N GLN A 230 8.83 -13.50 -39.03
CA GLN A 230 9.14 -12.08 -38.91
C GLN A 230 8.03 -11.31 -38.20
N GLN A 231 6.77 -11.53 -38.59
CA GLN A 231 5.64 -10.81 -38.01
C GLN A 231 5.46 -11.09 -36.51
N LEU A 232 5.51 -12.36 -36.08
CA LEU A 232 5.36 -12.74 -34.67
C LEU A 232 6.58 -12.35 -33.84
N VAL A 233 7.78 -12.42 -34.43
CA VAL A 233 9.02 -11.96 -33.79
C VAL A 233 9.00 -10.45 -33.59
N ASP A 234 8.65 -9.68 -34.61
CA ASP A 234 8.56 -8.22 -34.51
C ASP A 234 7.47 -7.79 -33.52
N GLN A 235 6.34 -8.50 -33.48
CA GLN A 235 5.31 -8.30 -32.47
C GLN A 235 5.84 -8.58 -31.06
N LEU A 236 6.51 -9.73 -30.85
CA LEU A 236 7.09 -10.09 -29.55
C LEU A 236 8.11 -9.05 -29.09
N GLU A 237 8.99 -8.58 -29.97
CA GLU A 237 10.01 -7.60 -29.60
C GLU A 237 9.40 -6.23 -29.23
N ASN A 238 8.34 -5.81 -29.93
CA ASN A 238 7.60 -4.59 -29.58
C ASN A 238 6.89 -4.72 -28.22
N GLU A 239 6.19 -5.83 -27.99
CA GLU A 239 5.52 -6.10 -26.71
C GLU A 239 6.53 -6.22 -25.57
N TRP A 240 7.66 -6.89 -25.80
CA TRP A 240 8.75 -7.03 -24.84
C TRP A 240 9.34 -5.69 -24.46
N LYS A 241 9.62 -4.81 -25.43
CA LYS A 241 10.16 -3.48 -25.18
C LYS A 241 9.24 -2.63 -24.31
N ASN A 242 7.93 -2.72 -24.53
CA ASN A 242 6.94 -2.01 -23.70
C ASN A 242 6.91 -2.60 -22.28
N LEU A 243 6.88 -3.94 -22.17
CA LEU A 243 6.93 -4.63 -20.87
C LEU A 243 8.19 -4.27 -20.07
N GLU A 244 9.35 -4.22 -20.70
CA GLU A 244 10.62 -3.86 -20.06
C GLU A 244 10.65 -2.41 -19.58
N ALA A 245 10.06 -1.50 -20.35
CA ALA A 245 9.90 -0.10 -19.97
C ALA A 245 8.95 0.04 -18.77
N ASP A 246 7.76 -0.56 -18.83
CA ASP A 246 6.74 -0.52 -17.77
C ASP A 246 7.28 -1.16 -16.47
N TRP A 247 8.01 -2.27 -16.59
CA TRP A 247 8.64 -2.94 -15.45
C TRP A 247 9.68 -2.05 -14.77
N SER A 248 10.57 -1.44 -15.55
CA SER A 248 11.60 -0.53 -15.05
C SER A 248 10.99 0.71 -14.40
N GLU A 249 9.95 1.28 -15.01
CA GLU A 249 9.23 2.44 -14.47
C GLU A 249 8.48 2.08 -13.18
N CYS A 250 7.82 0.92 -13.11
CA CYS A 250 7.17 0.42 -11.90
C CYS A 250 8.16 0.29 -10.75
N GLN A 251 9.31 -0.34 -10.99
CA GLN A 251 10.35 -0.50 -9.97
C GLN A 251 10.86 0.85 -9.46
N HIS A 252 11.14 1.79 -10.37
CA HIS A 252 11.60 3.12 -9.99
C HIS A 252 10.53 3.87 -9.19
N LEU A 253 9.29 3.90 -9.70
CA LEU A 253 8.18 4.63 -9.11
C LEU A 253 7.78 4.08 -7.73
N LEU A 254 7.88 2.78 -7.49
CA LEU A 254 7.41 2.15 -6.24
C LEU A 254 8.52 1.96 -5.20
N LYS A 255 9.80 1.82 -5.60
CA LYS A 255 10.92 1.64 -4.66
C LYS A 255 11.60 2.96 -4.25
N SER A 256 11.58 3.97 -5.12
CA SER A 256 12.44 5.15 -4.94
C SER A 256 11.69 6.41 -4.50
N GLY A 257 12.41 7.35 -3.90
CA GLY A 257 11.90 8.69 -3.64
C GLY A 257 11.39 8.93 -2.22
N LYS A 258 11.41 10.20 -1.83
CA LYS A 258 11.07 10.64 -0.47
C LYS A 258 9.63 10.30 -0.09
N LYS A 259 8.68 10.36 -1.04
CA LYS A 259 7.27 10.03 -0.81
C LYS A 259 7.09 8.55 -0.44
N ASN A 260 7.69 7.63 -1.18
CA ASN A 260 7.58 6.19 -0.91
C ASN A 260 8.24 5.79 0.41
N ARG A 261 9.34 6.43 0.78
CA ARG A 261 9.92 6.26 2.11
C ARG A 261 8.90 6.62 3.21
N LEU A 262 8.24 7.77 3.09
CA LEU A 262 7.21 8.18 4.06
C LEU A 262 5.99 7.26 4.06
N ILE A 263 5.53 6.79 2.89
CA ILE A 263 4.45 5.80 2.78
C ILE A 263 4.85 4.52 3.52
N ASN A 264 6.04 3.98 3.23
CA ASN A 264 6.53 2.76 3.87
C ASN A 264 6.67 2.96 5.39
N SER A 265 7.16 4.11 5.85
CA SER A 265 7.23 4.44 7.28
C SER A 265 5.84 4.49 7.92
N ALA A 266 4.86 5.14 7.30
CA ALA A 266 3.48 5.18 7.80
C ALA A 266 2.83 3.78 7.87
N VAL A 267 3.07 2.92 6.86
CA VAL A 267 2.61 1.53 6.85
C VAL A 267 3.27 0.72 7.98
N ILE A 268 4.60 0.83 8.17
CA ILE A 268 5.31 0.16 9.28
C ILE A 268 4.71 0.59 10.62
N LEU A 269 4.54 1.89 10.84
CA LEU A 269 4.00 2.39 12.11
C LEU A 269 2.56 1.93 12.33
N THR A 270 1.72 1.92 11.29
CA THR A 270 0.36 1.37 11.35
C THR A 270 0.36 -0.11 11.71
N GLN A 271 1.27 -0.89 11.14
CA GLN A 271 1.49 -2.29 11.45
C GLN A 271 1.90 -2.52 12.92
N ILE A 272 2.74 -1.65 13.49
CA ILE A 272 3.10 -1.67 14.91
C ILE A 272 1.91 -1.32 15.80
N TYR A 273 1.17 -0.26 15.45
CA TYR A 273 -0.02 0.14 16.18
C TYR A 273 -1.08 -0.97 16.19
N ALA A 274 -1.31 -1.62 15.05
CA ALA A 274 -2.18 -2.77 14.92
C ALA A 274 -1.71 -3.92 15.84
N ALA A 275 -0.42 -4.24 15.83
CA ALA A 275 0.14 -5.36 16.60
C ALA A 275 0.11 -5.13 18.12
N PHE A 276 0.46 -3.94 18.60
CA PHE A 276 0.75 -3.70 20.01
C PHE A 276 -0.17 -2.68 20.69
N GLY A 277 -1.06 -2.03 19.96
CA GLY A 277 -2.07 -1.12 20.53
C GLY A 277 -3.03 -1.87 21.45
N LEU A 278 -3.43 -1.21 22.54
CA LEU A 278 -4.40 -1.79 23.49
C LEU A 278 -5.78 -1.97 22.84
N LYS A 279 -6.20 -0.98 22.04
CA LYS A 279 -7.44 -0.97 21.25
C LYS A 279 -7.21 -0.21 19.94
N PRO A 280 -6.49 -0.81 18.96
CA PRO A 280 -6.11 -0.08 17.76
C PRO A 280 -7.34 0.29 16.93
N GLU A 281 -7.59 1.59 16.78
CA GLU A 281 -8.65 2.09 15.91
C GLU A 281 -8.14 2.11 14.47
N LEU A 282 -8.58 1.14 13.66
CA LEU A 282 -8.14 0.96 12.27
C LEU A 282 -9.26 1.12 11.24
N HIS A 283 -10.44 1.60 11.65
CA HIS A 283 -11.59 1.83 10.76
C HIS A 283 -11.33 2.84 9.64
N TRP A 284 -10.31 3.68 9.80
CA TRP A 284 -9.84 4.61 8.78
C TRP A 284 -8.99 3.91 7.70
N LEU A 285 -8.46 2.71 7.97
CA LEU A 285 -7.95 1.84 6.92
C LEU A 285 -9.14 1.32 6.14
N SER A 286 -9.15 1.55 4.82
CA SER A 286 -10.24 1.12 3.94
C SER A 286 -10.25 -0.39 3.67
N LEU A 287 -9.99 -1.19 4.71
CA LEU A 287 -9.94 -2.64 4.70
C LEU A 287 -11.22 -3.22 5.31
N PRO A 288 -11.78 -4.31 4.77
CA PRO A 288 -12.95 -4.96 5.37
C PRO A 288 -12.66 -5.49 6.78
N ASP A 289 -13.57 -5.25 7.74
CA ASP A 289 -13.41 -5.61 9.17
C ASP A 289 -13.02 -7.08 9.40
N LYS A 290 -13.52 -7.98 8.55
CA LYS A 290 -13.21 -9.42 8.60
C LYS A 290 -11.72 -9.73 8.48
N PHE A 291 -10.94 -8.85 7.82
CA PHE A 291 -9.50 -9.02 7.67
C PHE A 291 -8.74 -8.47 8.88
N LEU A 292 -9.22 -7.39 9.51
CA LEU A 292 -8.47 -6.71 10.57
C LEU A 292 -8.18 -7.63 11.77
N ASN A 293 -9.16 -8.42 12.24
CA ASN A 293 -9.00 -9.22 13.45
C ASN A 293 -7.96 -10.35 13.33
N HIS A 294 -7.99 -11.11 12.23
CA HIS A 294 -7.03 -12.19 11.98
C HIS A 294 -5.63 -11.65 11.69
N GLU A 295 -5.56 -10.56 10.91
CA GLU A 295 -4.29 -9.98 10.49
C GLU A 295 -3.54 -9.29 11.64
N ILE A 296 -4.25 -8.70 12.61
CA ILE A 296 -3.66 -8.12 13.83
C ILE A 296 -2.89 -9.18 14.64
N GLU A 297 -3.47 -10.36 14.82
CA GLU A 297 -2.82 -11.44 15.55
C GLU A 297 -1.62 -12.00 14.78
N SER A 298 -1.77 -12.17 13.46
CA SER A 298 -0.71 -12.60 12.56
C SER A 298 0.51 -11.69 12.65
N ILE A 299 0.32 -10.37 12.57
CA ILE A 299 1.43 -9.43 12.64
C ILE A 299 2.10 -9.41 14.03
N ARG A 300 1.32 -9.51 15.11
CA ARG A 300 1.87 -9.59 16.47
C ARG A 300 2.75 -10.83 16.64
N ASN A 301 2.27 -11.99 16.18
CA ASN A 301 3.01 -13.24 16.26
C ASN A 301 4.28 -13.19 15.41
N ARG A 302 4.20 -12.67 14.19
CA ARG A 302 5.36 -12.49 13.30
C ARG A 302 6.40 -11.56 13.91
N LEU A 303 5.99 -10.38 14.40
CA LEU A 303 6.93 -9.43 14.99
C LEU A 303 7.56 -9.98 16.25
N THR A 304 6.82 -10.74 17.03
CA THR A 304 7.38 -11.42 18.20
C THR A 304 8.41 -12.45 17.73
N ALA A 305 8.07 -13.35 16.80
CA ALA A 305 8.93 -14.45 16.35
C ALA A 305 10.21 -13.99 15.62
N PHE A 306 10.09 -12.99 14.75
CA PHE A 306 11.18 -12.54 13.86
C PHE A 306 11.83 -11.22 14.31
N LEU A 307 11.63 -10.78 15.55
CA LEU A 307 12.27 -9.56 16.05
C LEU A 307 13.79 -9.68 16.02
N ASN A 308 14.43 -8.90 15.16
CA ASN A 308 15.86 -8.79 15.01
C ASN A 308 16.27 -7.31 14.92
N LYS A 309 17.58 -7.05 14.93
CA LYS A 309 18.13 -5.69 14.89
C LYS A 309 17.61 -4.90 13.68
N GLU A 310 17.60 -5.52 12.50
CA GLU A 310 17.15 -4.89 11.26
C GLU A 310 15.68 -4.46 11.31
N THR A 311 14.80 -5.33 11.81
CA THR A 311 13.37 -5.03 11.98
C THR A 311 13.19 -3.87 12.96
N THR A 312 13.91 -3.87 14.08
CA THR A 312 13.79 -2.79 15.07
C THR A 312 14.40 -1.48 14.58
N ASP A 313 15.51 -1.53 13.85
CA ASP A 313 16.13 -0.36 13.22
C ASP A 313 15.14 0.27 12.24
N ARG A 314 14.45 -0.54 11.43
CA ARG A 314 13.43 -0.05 10.49
C ARG A 314 12.26 0.64 11.19
N ILE A 315 11.78 0.08 12.30
CA ILE A 315 10.71 0.71 13.09
C ILE A 315 11.18 2.03 13.68
N ALA A 316 12.39 2.09 14.23
CA ALA A 316 12.97 3.31 14.78
C ALA A 316 13.20 4.38 13.69
N HIS A 317 13.65 3.99 12.50
CA HIS A 317 13.75 4.89 11.36
C HIS A 317 12.39 5.41 10.91
N ALA A 318 11.36 4.55 10.89
CA ALA A 318 9.99 4.95 10.56
C ALA A 318 9.43 5.97 11.57
N LEU A 319 9.68 5.78 12.87
CA LEU A 319 9.37 6.78 13.90
C LEU A 319 10.12 8.09 13.65
N GLY A 320 11.42 8.00 13.34
CA GLY A 320 12.26 9.16 13.03
C GLY A 320 11.80 9.93 11.79
N ASP A 321 11.10 9.28 10.86
CA ASP A 321 10.53 9.90 9.67
C ASP A 321 9.24 10.71 9.94
N LEU A 322 8.63 10.59 11.13
CA LEU A 322 7.52 11.46 11.53
C LEU A 322 7.93 12.94 11.52
N LYS A 323 9.20 13.25 11.82
CA LYS A 323 9.75 14.62 11.67
C LYS A 323 9.65 15.17 10.25
N ASN A 324 9.68 14.30 9.25
CA ASN A 324 9.60 14.72 7.85
C ASN A 324 8.14 14.95 7.43
N LEU A 325 7.18 14.34 8.13
CA LEU A 325 5.77 14.65 7.99
C LEU A 325 5.44 15.98 8.71
N TYR A 326 5.96 16.21 9.91
CA TYR A 326 5.48 17.31 10.77
C TYR A 326 6.48 18.46 10.99
N GLY A 327 7.79 18.26 10.80
CA GLY A 327 8.84 19.14 11.33
C GLY A 327 9.19 20.43 10.56
N LYS A 328 8.37 20.92 9.63
CA LYS A 328 8.63 22.23 8.96
C LYS A 328 7.59 23.32 9.24
N ASP A 329 6.38 22.95 9.65
CA ASP A 329 5.29 23.86 10.05
C ASP A 329 4.55 23.27 11.27
N GLU A 330 5.35 22.70 12.19
CA GLU A 330 4.95 21.77 13.25
C GLU A 330 3.84 22.35 14.12
N GLN A 331 3.89 23.63 14.52
CA GLN A 331 2.88 24.21 15.41
C GLN A 331 1.54 24.51 14.74
N GLN A 332 1.52 25.10 13.54
CA GLN A 332 0.25 25.47 12.92
C GLN A 332 -0.44 24.26 12.27
N THR A 333 0.34 23.32 11.73
CA THR A 333 -0.18 22.08 11.13
C THR A 333 -0.70 21.13 12.21
N ASP A 334 0.00 21.02 13.35
CA ASP A 334 -0.44 20.15 14.45
C ASP A 334 -1.75 20.66 15.07
N VAL A 335 -1.89 21.97 15.29
CA VAL A 335 -3.14 22.54 15.86
C VAL A 335 -4.32 22.36 14.90
N VAL A 336 -4.09 22.43 13.57
CA VAL A 336 -5.11 22.13 12.56
C VAL A 336 -5.51 20.66 12.62
N GLU A 337 -4.53 19.74 12.60
CA GLU A 337 -4.79 18.30 12.58
C GLU A 337 -5.36 17.78 13.90
N GLU A 338 -4.96 18.32 15.04
CA GLU A 338 -5.51 18.01 16.36
C GLU A 338 -6.98 18.44 16.44
N ALA A 339 -7.31 19.65 15.98
CA ALA A 339 -8.69 20.11 15.89
C ALA A 339 -9.54 19.19 14.98
N ILE A 340 -8.98 18.75 13.85
CA ILE A 340 -9.68 17.78 12.97
C ILE A 340 -9.86 16.43 13.68
N ALA A 341 -8.83 15.93 14.35
CA ALA A 341 -8.85 14.65 15.07
C ALA A 341 -9.83 14.64 16.25
N ASN A 342 -10.05 15.79 16.91
CA ASN A 342 -11.06 15.98 17.95
C ASN A 342 -12.49 16.03 17.38
N GLY A 343 -12.64 16.13 16.06
CA GLY A 343 -13.93 16.20 15.39
C GLY A 343 -14.52 17.61 15.27
N ASP A 344 -13.74 18.64 15.56
CA ASP A 344 -14.18 20.04 15.55
C ASP A 344 -14.46 20.55 14.12
N LEU A 345 -15.14 21.70 14.03
CA LEU A 345 -15.32 22.41 12.76
C LEU A 345 -14.03 23.17 12.43
N VAL A 346 -13.29 22.68 11.44
CA VAL A 346 -12.02 23.28 11.02
C VAL A 346 -12.15 23.87 9.63
N LEU A 347 -11.88 25.18 9.50
CA LEU A 347 -11.89 25.91 8.23
C LEU A 347 -10.49 26.43 7.92
N ILE A 348 -9.91 25.98 6.80
CA ILE A 348 -8.60 26.45 6.33
C ILE A 348 -8.81 27.46 5.21
N SER A 349 -8.66 28.76 5.54
CA SER A 349 -9.03 29.89 4.67
C SER A 349 -8.21 29.92 3.37
N LYS A 350 -6.91 29.63 3.46
CA LYS A 350 -5.98 29.68 2.32
C LYS A 350 -6.27 28.61 1.26
N SER A 351 -6.61 27.39 1.69
CA SER A 351 -6.87 26.25 0.79
C SER A 351 -8.35 26.01 0.53
N LYS A 352 -9.25 26.76 1.19
CA LYS A 352 -10.71 26.60 1.14
C LYS A 352 -11.16 25.15 1.42
N LYS A 353 -10.54 24.53 2.42
CA LYS A 353 -10.89 23.19 2.90
C LYS A 353 -11.61 23.29 4.24
N ALA A 354 -12.69 22.53 4.40
CA ALA A 354 -13.43 22.42 5.64
C ALA A 354 -13.47 20.97 6.12
N TYR A 355 -13.45 20.78 7.43
CA TYR A 355 -13.54 19.48 8.09
C TYR A 355 -14.55 19.53 9.23
N TRP A 356 -15.23 18.42 9.46
CA TRP A 356 -16.19 18.22 10.55
C TRP A 356 -16.22 16.74 10.93
N GLU A 357 -16.24 16.41 12.23
CA GLU A 357 -16.27 15.02 12.74
C GLU A 357 -15.20 14.13 12.07
N LYS A 358 -13.96 14.65 12.02
CA LYS A 358 -12.79 13.99 11.42
C LYS A 358 -12.86 13.75 9.91
N LYS A 359 -13.88 14.27 9.22
CA LYS A 359 -14.10 14.09 7.78
C LYS A 359 -14.01 15.41 7.03
N LYS A 360 -13.50 15.37 5.80
CA LYS A 360 -13.51 16.53 4.90
C LYS A 360 -14.95 16.81 4.44
N ILE A 361 -15.38 18.06 4.59
CA ILE A 361 -16.65 18.54 4.05
C ILE A 361 -16.45 18.80 2.56
N SER A 362 -17.28 18.15 1.73
CA SER A 362 -17.33 18.18 0.26
C SER A 362 -16.37 19.15 -0.46
N ASP A 363 -15.57 18.61 -1.39
CA ASP A 363 -14.60 19.36 -2.22
C ASP A 363 -15.21 20.45 -3.12
N GLN A 364 -16.54 20.51 -3.21
CA GLN A 364 -17.27 21.43 -4.07
C GLN A 364 -17.76 22.70 -3.36
N ILE A 365 -17.40 22.93 -2.09
CA ILE A 365 -17.74 24.15 -1.38
C ILE A 365 -16.81 25.29 -1.84
N SER A 366 -17.28 26.04 -2.82
CA SER A 366 -16.54 27.15 -3.43
C SER A 366 -17.39 28.41 -3.57
N GLY A 367 -16.71 29.55 -3.78
CA GLY A 367 -17.31 30.87 -3.93
C GLY A 367 -18.17 31.25 -2.72
N ARG A 368 -19.35 31.80 -2.97
CA ARG A 368 -20.26 32.31 -1.92
C ARG A 368 -20.69 31.27 -0.87
N ARG A 369 -20.66 29.97 -1.21
CA ARG A 369 -20.97 28.89 -0.25
C ARG A 369 -19.87 28.76 0.81
N TRP A 370 -18.62 28.89 0.38
CA TRP A 370 -17.47 28.94 1.28
C TRP A 370 -17.54 30.18 2.17
N ASP A 371 -17.85 31.34 1.59
CA ASP A 371 -17.94 32.60 2.34
C ASP A 371 -19.06 32.54 3.40
N LEU A 372 -20.22 31.95 3.06
CA LEU A 372 -21.30 31.72 4.00
C LEU A 372 -20.91 30.79 5.14
N LEU A 373 -20.24 29.66 4.86
CA LEU A 373 -19.74 28.73 5.89
C LEU A 373 -18.71 29.42 6.81
N LEU A 374 -17.80 30.21 6.22
CA LEU A 374 -16.80 30.97 6.97
C LEU A 374 -17.45 32.04 7.86
N LEU A 375 -18.47 32.74 7.37
CA LEU A 375 -19.23 33.72 8.14
C LEU A 375 -20.02 33.06 9.28
N LEU A 376 -20.65 31.91 9.02
CA LEU A 376 -21.37 31.13 10.04
C LEU A 376 -20.42 30.75 11.18
N ALA A 377 -19.23 30.23 10.86
CA ALA A 377 -18.23 29.89 11.86
C ALA A 377 -17.72 31.13 12.63
N LYS A 378 -17.39 32.23 11.94
CA LYS A 378 -16.92 33.48 12.57
C LYS A 378 -17.96 34.08 13.51
N LYS A 379 -19.24 34.09 13.11
CA LYS A 379 -20.34 34.66 13.90
C LYS A 379 -20.77 33.73 15.03
N ALA A 380 -20.69 32.41 14.85
CA ALA A 380 -20.96 31.43 15.90
C ALA A 380 -20.03 31.57 17.10
N LYS A 381 -18.73 31.88 16.90
CA LYS A 381 -17.79 32.22 17.98
C LYS A 381 -18.28 33.36 18.88
N ARG A 382 -19.11 34.25 18.34
CA ARG A 382 -19.70 35.40 19.04
C ARG A 382 -21.19 35.21 19.36
N ARG A 383 -21.73 34.00 19.13
CA ARG A 383 -23.17 33.68 19.22
C ARG A 383 -24.07 34.63 18.41
N ALA A 384 -23.55 35.11 17.28
CA ALA A 384 -24.23 36.04 16.39
C ALA A 384 -24.82 35.33 15.16
N CYS A 385 -25.86 35.94 14.57
CA CYS A 385 -26.44 35.48 13.32
C CYS A 385 -25.68 36.06 12.12
N VAL A 386 -25.54 35.28 11.06
CA VAL A 386 -25.18 35.76 9.72
C VAL A 386 -26.44 36.34 9.09
N ARG A 387 -26.36 37.59 8.66
CA ARG A 387 -27.44 38.34 8.01
C ARG A 387 -27.15 38.50 6.53
N GLU A 388 -28.15 38.89 5.76
CA GLU A 388 -28.01 39.06 4.30
C GLU A 388 -26.88 40.03 3.94
N HIS A 389 -26.76 41.17 4.63
CA HIS A 389 -25.70 42.14 4.39
C HIS A 389 -24.28 41.65 4.72
N ASP A 390 -24.15 40.61 5.55
CA ASP A 390 -22.83 40.02 5.85
C ASP A 390 -22.27 39.28 4.61
N LEU A 391 -23.14 38.70 3.78
CA LEU A 391 -22.77 37.96 2.56
C LEU A 391 -22.93 38.81 1.30
N PHE A 392 -23.82 39.82 1.31
CA PHE A 392 -24.14 40.71 0.19
C PHE A 392 -24.05 42.19 0.61
N PRO A 393 -22.84 42.73 0.79
CA PRO A 393 -22.65 44.09 1.32
C PRO A 393 -23.09 45.21 0.35
N GLU A 394 -23.16 44.95 -0.96
CA GLU A 394 -23.45 45.97 -1.99
C GLU A 394 -24.94 46.16 -2.32
N GLY A 395 -25.86 45.57 -1.54
CA GLY A 395 -27.31 45.75 -1.74
C GLY A 395 -27.88 45.17 -3.04
N SER A 396 -27.09 44.39 -3.79
CA SER A 396 -27.41 43.85 -5.11
C SER A 396 -28.07 42.47 -5.10
N SER A 397 -28.46 41.95 -3.92
CA SER A 397 -29.10 40.65 -3.80
C SER A 397 -30.63 40.73 -3.85
N SER A 398 -31.24 39.88 -4.67
CA SER A 398 -32.69 39.62 -4.61
C SER A 398 -33.07 39.12 -3.22
N LEU A 399 -34.27 39.45 -2.73
CA LEU A 399 -34.83 39.02 -1.44
C LEU A 399 -34.65 37.50 -1.15
N SER A 400 -34.55 36.62 -2.15
CA SER A 400 -34.37 35.17 -2.00
C SER A 400 -32.91 34.68 -2.07
N ALA A 401 -31.92 35.56 -2.21
CA ALA A 401 -30.52 35.18 -2.46
C ALA A 401 -29.89 34.48 -1.26
N MET A 402 -30.21 34.94 -0.04
CA MET A 402 -29.70 34.35 1.20
C MET A 402 -30.28 32.95 1.43
N ALA A 403 -31.60 32.78 1.21
CA ALA A 403 -32.26 31.47 1.33
C ALA A 403 -31.73 30.47 0.28
N THR A 404 -31.52 30.93 -0.96
CA THR A 404 -30.93 30.10 -2.02
C THR A 404 -29.49 29.68 -1.70
N SER A 405 -28.69 30.62 -1.17
CA SER A 405 -27.31 30.34 -0.77
C SER A 405 -27.24 29.34 0.39
N TRP A 406 -28.15 29.47 1.37
CA TRP A 406 -28.30 28.50 2.44
C TRP A 406 -28.71 27.12 1.91
N SER A 407 -29.74 27.01 1.08
CA SER A 407 -30.19 25.73 0.50
C SER A 407 -29.06 24.98 -0.19
N ARG A 408 -28.28 25.69 -1.02
CA ARG A 408 -27.14 25.10 -1.74
C ARG A 408 -25.96 24.73 -0.86
N LEU A 409 -25.77 25.43 0.27
CA LEU A 409 -24.77 25.04 1.26
C LEU A 409 -25.25 23.81 2.04
N ASN A 410 -26.51 23.81 2.48
CA ASN A 410 -27.16 22.75 3.23
C ASN A 410 -27.05 21.38 2.52
N GLU A 411 -27.29 21.34 1.21
CA GLU A 411 -27.13 20.14 0.37
C GLU A 411 -25.72 19.53 0.39
N ARG A 412 -24.71 20.26 0.88
CA ARG A 412 -23.29 19.85 0.86
C ARG A 412 -22.70 19.67 2.24
N LEU A 413 -23.45 20.02 3.29
CA LEU A 413 -23.02 19.83 4.67
C LEU A 413 -23.48 18.44 5.17
N PRO A 414 -22.68 17.75 5.98
CA PRO A 414 -23.13 16.57 6.72
C PRO A 414 -24.35 16.88 7.58
N GLU A 415 -25.20 15.88 7.79
CA GLU A 415 -26.42 16.02 8.60
C GLU A 415 -26.15 16.49 10.03
N SER A 416 -25.09 15.98 10.63
CA SER A 416 -24.63 16.38 11.96
C SER A 416 -24.25 17.86 12.05
N LEU A 417 -23.83 18.50 10.94
CA LEU A 417 -23.44 19.90 10.94
C LEU A 417 -24.58 20.85 10.54
N TRP A 418 -25.35 20.51 9.51
CA TRP A 418 -26.40 21.44 9.04
C TRP A 418 -27.56 21.54 10.02
N THR A 419 -27.86 20.47 10.76
CA THR A 419 -28.88 20.46 11.82
C THR A 419 -28.54 21.44 12.95
N LEU A 420 -27.26 21.76 13.15
CA LEU A 420 -26.78 22.78 14.10
C LEU A 420 -26.98 24.20 13.60
N VAL A 421 -27.20 24.40 12.29
CA VAL A 421 -27.54 25.71 11.73
C VAL A 421 -29.05 25.93 11.87
N LYS A 422 -29.42 26.95 12.64
CA LYS A 422 -30.81 27.35 12.88
C LYS A 422 -31.11 28.69 12.23
N ASN A 423 -32.39 28.95 11.99
CA ASN A 423 -32.84 30.29 11.64
C ASN A 423 -32.59 31.23 12.83
N GLY A 424 -32.09 32.43 12.55
CA GLY A 424 -31.96 33.50 13.53
C GLY A 424 -33.28 34.22 13.80
N VAL A 425 -33.23 35.22 14.67
CA VAL A 425 -34.40 36.02 15.07
C VAL A 425 -34.91 36.89 13.92
N GLU A 426 -34.01 37.37 13.07
CA GLU A 426 -34.35 38.16 11.89
C GLU A 426 -34.69 37.23 10.71
N PRO A 427 -35.67 37.60 9.86
CA PRO A 427 -35.97 36.84 8.66
C PRO A 427 -34.71 36.62 7.81
N ARG A 428 -34.52 35.39 7.33
CA ARG A 428 -33.39 35.01 6.44
C ARG A 428 -32.00 35.21 7.07
N SER A 429 -31.93 35.21 8.40
CA SER A 429 -30.67 35.11 9.13
C SER A 429 -30.44 33.67 9.60
N TYR A 430 -29.17 33.27 9.69
CA TYR A 430 -28.79 31.91 10.10
C TYR A 430 -27.75 31.98 11.21
N ILE A 431 -27.87 31.08 12.19
CA ILE A 431 -26.95 30.95 13.31
C ILE A 431 -26.47 29.50 13.42
N LEU A 432 -25.16 29.31 13.43
CA LEU A 432 -24.57 28.01 13.75
C LEU A 432 -24.48 27.87 15.27
N ARG A 433 -25.23 26.91 15.82
CA ARG A 433 -25.25 26.58 17.25
C ARG A 433 -24.19 25.52 17.55
N LEU A 434 -22.93 25.95 17.54
CA LEU A 434 -21.78 25.15 17.90
C LEU A 434 -20.96 25.88 18.95
N ASP A 435 -20.33 25.17 19.89
CA ASP A 435 -19.47 25.82 20.89
C ASP A 435 -18.30 26.51 20.17
N SER A 436 -17.98 27.73 20.61
CA SER A 436 -16.82 28.48 20.17
C SER A 436 -15.50 27.70 20.28
N ALA A 437 -15.38 26.81 21.27
CA ALA A 437 -14.21 25.95 21.46
C ALA A 437 -14.07 24.88 20.36
N GLN A 438 -15.17 24.51 19.70
CA GLN A 438 -15.22 23.51 18.63
C GLN A 438 -15.11 24.13 17.24
N ILE A 439 -14.75 25.42 17.14
CA ILE A 439 -14.65 26.15 15.87
C ILE A 439 -13.22 26.65 15.72
N HIS A 440 -12.53 26.18 14.68
CA HIS A 440 -11.17 26.59 14.37
C HIS A 440 -11.10 27.15 12.95
N ILE A 441 -10.50 28.32 12.82
CA ILE A 441 -10.38 29.02 11.53
C ILE A 441 -8.91 29.40 11.38
N PHE A 442 -8.27 28.86 10.35
CA PHE A 442 -6.85 29.02 10.06
C PHE A 442 -6.61 29.78 8.76
#